data_AF-A0A956H5P3-F1
#
_entry.id   AF-A0A956H5P3-F1
#
_cell.length_a   1.000
_cell.length_b   1.000
_cell.length_c   1.000
_cell.angle_alpha   90.00
_cell.angle_beta   90.00
_cell.angle_gamma   90.00
#
_symmetry.space_group_name_H-M   'P 1'
#
loop_
_entity.id
_entity.type
_entity.pdbx_description
1 polymer ?
#
loop_
_entity_poly.entity_id
_entity_poly.type
_entity_poly.pdbx_seq_one_letter_code
_entity_poly.pdbx_strand_id
1 'polypeptide(L)'
;LPGLRTVFGAFHHFPPEQAVALLRSASAGGRPIAVFEFQRRDLLRSLVPPMGFVGLSPLIAHWTAPRRWWRPLLTAVPVIPALWGWDSLVTILRTYTPDELVDLARQAAAPGYRWEIREARSSGRDRITCVAGFPDPRGGVALVEY
;
A
#
# COMPACT_ATOMS: atom_id res chain seq x y z
N LEU A 1 18.68 -14.64 -3.77
CA LEU A 1 17.99 -15.89 -4.15
C LEU A 1 17.50 -15.79 -5.60
N PRO A 2 17.81 -16.78 -6.47
CA PRO A 2 17.26 -16.87 -7.83
C PRO A 2 15.78 -17.24 -7.75
N GLY A 3 14.90 -16.32 -8.14
CA GLY A 3 13.46 -16.47 -8.04
C GLY A 3 12.75 -15.13 -8.18
N LEU A 4 11.41 -15.16 -8.22
CA LEU A 4 10.56 -13.98 -8.21
C LEU A 4 10.66 -13.29 -6.85
N ARG A 5 11.02 -12.00 -6.86
CA ARG A 5 10.92 -11.15 -5.66
C ARG A 5 9.50 -10.65 -5.52
N THR A 6 8.92 -10.74 -4.34
CA THR A 6 7.57 -10.23 -4.08
C THR A 6 7.58 -9.22 -2.94
N VAL A 7 6.76 -8.19 -3.05
CA VAL A 7 6.49 -7.20 -1.99
C VAL A 7 4.99 -7.06 -1.87
N PHE A 8 4.44 -7.28 -0.69
CA PHE A 8 3.00 -7.17 -0.43
C PHE A 8 2.75 -6.15 0.67
N GLY A 9 1.94 -5.13 0.39
CA GLY A 9 1.45 -4.18 1.39
C GLY A 9 2.53 -3.41 2.15
N ALA A 10 3.71 -3.25 1.55
CA ALA A 10 4.86 -2.62 2.20
C ALA A 10 5.58 -1.61 1.31
N PHE A 11 5.14 -1.45 0.05
CA PHE A 11 5.88 -0.62 -0.90
C PHE A 11 5.77 0.86 -0.57
N HIS A 12 4.63 1.26 0.00
CA HIS A 12 4.38 2.60 0.55
C HIS A 12 5.29 2.98 1.74
N HIS A 13 6.04 2.05 2.33
CA HIS A 13 7.04 2.38 3.34
C HIS A 13 8.37 2.85 2.75
N PHE A 14 8.64 2.54 1.48
CA PHE A 14 9.88 2.95 0.83
C PHE A 14 9.75 4.39 0.32
N PRO A 15 10.60 5.33 0.76
CA PRO A 15 10.68 6.64 0.13
C PRO A 15 11.12 6.50 -1.34
N PRO A 16 10.85 7.49 -2.20
CA PRO A 16 11.04 7.38 -3.65
C PRO A 16 12.41 6.87 -4.07
N GLU A 17 13.49 7.37 -3.44
CA GLU A 17 14.86 6.94 -3.74
C GLU A 17 15.08 5.44 -3.44
N GLN A 18 14.56 4.95 -2.32
CA GLN A 18 14.67 3.54 -1.94
C GLN A 18 13.75 2.66 -2.81
N ALA A 19 12.57 3.16 -3.16
CA ALA A 19 11.66 2.48 -4.08
C ALA A 19 12.33 2.28 -5.45
N VAL A 20 12.94 3.35 -6.01
CA VAL A 20 13.72 3.27 -7.25
C VAL A 20 14.92 2.33 -7.10
N ALA A 21 15.66 2.40 -5.99
CA ALA A 21 16.80 1.51 -5.75
C ALA A 21 16.37 0.04 -5.71
N LEU A 22 15.25 -0.28 -5.05
CA LEU A 22 14.68 -1.62 -5.00
C LEU A 22 14.31 -2.12 -6.40
N LEU A 23 13.57 -1.32 -7.18
CA LEU A 23 13.19 -1.66 -8.55
C LEU A 23 14.42 -1.81 -9.46
N ARG A 24 15.38 -0.88 -9.37
CA ARG A 24 16.62 -0.90 -10.15
C ARG A 24 17.49 -2.11 -9.82
N SER A 25 17.50 -2.56 -8.57
CA SER A 25 18.20 -3.79 -8.19
C SER A 25 17.62 -5.04 -8.85
N ALA A 26 16.33 -5.02 -9.22
CA ALA A 26 15.68 -6.10 -9.94
C ALA A 26 15.98 -6.02 -11.43
N SER A 27 15.81 -4.83 -12.05
CA SER A 27 16.03 -4.64 -13.48
C SER A 27 17.50 -4.81 -13.89
N ALA A 28 18.44 -4.21 -13.16
CA ALA A 28 19.87 -4.35 -13.45
C ALA A 28 20.37 -5.80 -13.26
N GLY A 29 19.74 -6.55 -12.37
CA GLY A 29 20.03 -7.97 -12.17
C GLY A 29 19.26 -8.92 -13.08
N GLY A 30 18.40 -8.42 -13.97
CA GLY A 30 17.52 -9.24 -14.81
C GLY A 30 16.60 -10.16 -14.01
N ARG A 31 16.24 -9.79 -12.77
CA ARG A 31 15.43 -10.62 -11.88
C ARG A 31 13.97 -10.18 -11.92
N PRO A 32 13.01 -11.10 -11.99
CA PRO A 32 11.61 -10.73 -11.91
C PRO A 32 11.24 -10.22 -10.51
N ILE A 33 10.36 -9.23 -10.45
CA ILE A 33 9.79 -8.66 -9.22
C ILE A 33 8.29 -8.39 -9.39
N ALA A 34 7.51 -8.61 -8.35
CA ALA A 34 6.10 -8.25 -8.29
C ALA A 34 5.79 -7.52 -6.97
N VAL A 35 5.24 -6.32 -7.06
CA VAL A 35 4.82 -5.49 -5.93
C VAL A 35 3.31 -5.41 -5.95
N PHE A 36 2.67 -5.65 -4.81
CA PHE A 36 1.22 -5.60 -4.66
C PHE A 36 0.87 -4.67 -3.51
N GLU A 37 0.05 -3.66 -3.81
CA GLU A 37 -0.42 -2.67 -2.84
C GLU A 37 -1.94 -2.71 -2.78
N PHE A 38 -2.46 -2.92 -1.57
CA PHE A 38 -3.90 -3.05 -1.32
C PHE A 38 -4.54 -1.71 -0.97
N GLN A 39 -3.71 -0.73 -0.61
CA GLN A 39 -4.13 0.60 -0.25
C GLN A 39 -4.20 1.50 -1.47
N ARG A 40 -5.00 2.56 -1.37
CA ARG A 40 -5.09 3.62 -2.37
C ARG A 40 -5.02 4.97 -1.69
N ARG A 41 -4.51 5.95 -2.43
CA ARG A 41 -4.60 7.36 -2.06
C ARG A 41 -6.03 7.90 -2.28
N ASP A 42 -7.00 7.28 -1.61
CA ASP A 42 -8.42 7.68 -1.56
C ASP A 42 -8.82 7.85 -0.09
N LEU A 43 -8.90 9.11 0.34
CA LEU A 43 -9.19 9.49 1.72
C LEU A 43 -10.59 9.03 2.16
N LEU A 44 -11.60 9.15 1.29
CA LEU A 44 -12.98 8.81 1.62
C LEU A 44 -13.14 7.31 1.83
N ARG A 45 -12.54 6.48 0.97
CA ARG A 45 -12.67 5.02 1.08
C ARG A 45 -11.85 4.41 2.21
N SER A 46 -10.75 5.04 2.59
CA SER A 46 -9.82 4.47 3.55
C SER A 46 -10.10 4.89 4.99
N LEU A 47 -10.75 6.04 5.22
CA LEU A 47 -11.11 6.52 6.55
C LEU A 47 -12.52 6.07 7.00
N VAL A 48 -13.46 5.86 6.07
CA VAL A 48 -14.88 5.63 6.39
C VAL A 48 -15.22 4.22 6.93
N PRO A 49 -14.76 3.10 6.32
CA PRO A 49 -15.15 1.74 6.75
C PRO A 49 -14.73 1.34 8.19
N PRO A 50 -13.53 1.70 8.68
CA PRO A 50 -13.03 1.29 9.99
C PRO A 50 -13.43 2.19 11.17
N MET A 51 -13.91 3.42 10.94
CA MET A 51 -14.42 4.27 12.02
C MET A 51 -15.62 3.65 12.75
N GLY A 52 -16.44 2.85 12.06
CA GLY A 52 -17.56 2.13 12.68
C GLY A 52 -17.10 1.12 13.73
N PHE A 53 -16.20 0.20 13.37
CA PHE A 53 -15.76 -0.87 14.30
C PHE A 53 -14.75 -0.38 15.33
N VAL A 54 -13.79 0.47 14.94
CA VAL A 54 -12.80 1.06 15.87
C VAL A 54 -13.47 2.07 16.79
N GLY A 55 -14.43 2.85 16.31
CA GLY A 55 -15.22 3.78 17.13
C GLY A 55 -16.09 3.07 18.17
N LEU A 56 -16.57 1.85 17.87
CA LEU A 56 -17.32 1.00 18.82
C LEU A 56 -16.42 0.22 19.78
N SER A 57 -15.12 0.10 19.50
CA SER A 57 -14.18 -0.66 20.35
C SER A 57 -14.16 -0.24 21.82
N PRO A 58 -14.27 1.05 22.21
CA PRO A 58 -14.31 1.44 23.62
C PRO A 58 -15.63 1.07 24.30
N LEU A 59 -16.74 1.07 23.54
CA LEU A 59 -18.05 0.61 24.01
C LEU A 59 -17.99 -0.90 24.27
N ILE A 60 -17.48 -1.69 23.33
CA ILE A 60 -17.31 -3.14 23.50
C ILE A 60 -16.39 -3.43 24.71
N ALA A 61 -15.26 -2.72 24.82
CA ALA A 61 -14.31 -2.86 25.93
C ALA A 61 -14.88 -2.46 27.30
N HIS A 62 -15.96 -1.66 27.34
CA HIS A 62 -16.68 -1.34 28.58
C HIS A 62 -17.44 -2.55 29.13
N TRP A 63 -18.00 -3.40 28.25
CA TRP A 63 -18.77 -4.59 28.63
C TRP A 63 -17.94 -5.87 28.79
N THR A 64 -16.81 -6.00 28.09
CA THR A 64 -16.05 -7.27 28.03
C THR A 64 -14.80 -7.35 28.91
N ALA A 65 -14.35 -6.24 29.51
CA ALA A 65 -13.07 -6.19 30.21
C ALA A 65 -13.17 -5.56 31.61
N PRO A 66 -12.18 -5.80 32.51
CA PRO A 66 -12.24 -5.34 33.89
C PRO A 66 -12.45 -3.83 33.99
N ARG A 67 -13.41 -3.41 34.83
CA ARG A 67 -13.75 -2.00 35.02
C ARG A 67 -12.56 -1.25 35.60
N ARG A 68 -11.93 -0.41 34.78
CA ARG A 68 -10.86 0.52 35.20
C ARG A 68 -11.38 1.94 35.07
N TRP A 69 -11.16 2.76 36.09
CA TRP A 69 -11.69 4.12 36.20
C TRP A 69 -11.20 5.09 35.11
N TRP A 70 -10.04 4.82 34.48
CA TRP A 70 -9.49 5.64 33.40
C TRP A 70 -10.06 5.32 32.01
N ARG A 71 -10.75 4.18 31.82
CA ARG A 71 -11.24 3.76 30.50
C ARG A 71 -12.31 4.68 29.92
N PRO A 72 -13.29 5.19 30.69
CA PRO A 72 -14.22 6.20 30.19
C PRO A 72 -13.53 7.47 29.65
N LEU A 73 -12.36 7.85 30.18
CA LEU A 73 -11.59 9.00 29.66
C LEU A 73 -11.07 8.74 28.25
N LEU A 74 -10.65 7.50 27.95
CA LEU A 74 -10.23 7.10 26.59
C LEU A 74 -11.40 6.90 25.62
N THR A 75 -12.62 6.81 26.13
CA THR A 75 -13.85 6.78 25.33
C THR A 75 -14.40 8.19 25.09
N ALA A 76 -14.35 9.07 26.10
CA ALA A 76 -14.84 10.44 26.04
C ALA A 76 -13.90 11.38 25.27
N VAL A 77 -12.59 11.17 25.39
CA VAL A 77 -11.59 11.75 24.51
C VAL A 77 -11.31 10.70 23.44
N PRO A 78 -11.63 10.93 22.15
CA PRO A 78 -11.51 9.92 21.10
C PRO A 78 -10.05 9.68 20.69
N VAL A 79 -9.16 9.44 21.66
CA VAL A 79 -7.73 9.22 21.45
C VAL A 79 -7.51 8.00 20.56
N ILE A 80 -8.21 6.90 20.83
CA ILE A 80 -8.09 5.67 20.04
C ILE A 80 -8.54 5.89 18.58
N PRO A 81 -9.75 6.43 18.31
CA PRO A 81 -10.13 6.83 16.95
C PRO A 81 -9.16 7.81 16.29
N ALA A 82 -8.63 8.79 17.03
CA ALA A 82 -7.71 9.80 16.49
C ALA A 82 -6.36 9.20 16.08
N LEU A 83 -5.75 8.36 16.92
CA LEU A 83 -4.50 7.66 16.61
C LEU A 83 -4.67 6.75 15.40
N TRP A 84 -5.78 6.04 15.34
CA TRP A 84 -6.10 5.14 14.24
C TRP A 84 -6.36 5.90 12.92
N GLY A 85 -7.06 7.04 13.00
CA GLY A 85 -7.27 7.93 11.86
C GLY A 85 -5.96 8.55 11.36
N TRP A 86 -5.06 8.95 12.26
CA TRP A 86 -3.72 9.43 11.91
C TRP A 86 -2.90 8.35 11.20
N ASP A 87 -2.84 7.15 11.75
CA ASP A 87 -2.11 6.02 11.16
C ASP A 87 -2.60 5.69 9.75
N SER A 88 -3.92 5.68 9.57
CA SER A 88 -4.56 5.48 8.26
C SER A 88 -4.23 6.61 7.30
N LEU A 89 -4.31 7.86 7.75
CA LEU A 89 -3.98 9.04 6.94
C LEU A 89 -2.54 8.99 6.44
N VAL A 90 -1.59 8.74 7.34
CA VAL A 90 -0.16 8.62 6.99
C VAL A 90 0.05 7.53 5.95
N THR A 91 -0.64 6.41 6.08
CA THR A 91 -0.50 5.29 5.16
C THR A 91 -1.07 5.59 3.76
N ILE A 92 -2.25 6.21 3.69
CA ILE A 92 -2.87 6.65 2.44
C ILE A 92 -1.97 7.66 1.72
N LEU A 93 -1.42 8.63 2.45
CA LEU A 93 -0.55 9.66 1.90
C LEU A 93 0.75 9.09 1.34
N ARG A 94 1.28 8.03 1.95
CA ARG A 94 2.50 7.35 1.49
C ARG A 94 2.26 6.31 0.38
N THR A 95 1.01 5.93 0.16
CA THR A 95 0.65 5.00 -0.91
C THR A 95 0.84 5.66 -2.26
N TYR A 96 1.61 5.05 -3.15
CA TYR A 96 1.86 5.56 -4.50
C TYR A 96 0.65 5.38 -5.43
N THR A 97 0.39 6.37 -6.28
CA THR A 97 -0.57 6.24 -7.37
C THR A 97 0.02 5.41 -8.53
N PRO A 98 -0.80 4.86 -9.44
CA PRO A 98 -0.29 4.16 -10.63
C PRO A 98 0.67 5.00 -11.47
N ASP A 99 0.36 6.29 -11.65
CA ASP A 99 1.21 7.22 -12.41
C ASP A 99 2.56 7.45 -11.71
N GLU A 100 2.55 7.63 -10.38
CA GLU A 100 3.79 7.72 -9.59
C GLU A 100 4.63 6.44 -9.73
N LEU A 101 3.99 5.26 -9.72
CA LEU A 101 4.67 3.98 -9.92
C LEU A 101 5.27 3.85 -11.33
N VAL A 102 4.58 4.36 -12.36
CA VAL A 102 5.14 4.42 -13.72
C VAL A 102 6.40 5.26 -13.74
N ASP A 103 6.42 6.41 -13.08
CA ASP A 103 7.59 7.28 -13.03
C ASP A 103 8.75 6.69 -12.23
N LEU A 104 8.47 5.98 -11.13
CA LEU A 104 9.49 5.23 -10.39
C LEU A 104 10.06 4.08 -11.24
N ALA A 105 9.21 3.35 -11.98
CA ALA A 105 9.63 2.28 -12.87
C ALA A 105 10.47 2.79 -14.06
N ARG A 106 10.13 3.96 -14.62
CA ARG A 106 10.93 4.63 -15.66
C ARG A 106 12.33 4.98 -15.17
N GLN A 107 12.46 5.47 -13.94
CA GLN A 107 13.76 5.74 -13.33
C GLN A 107 14.57 4.45 -13.08
N ALA A 108 13.90 3.32 -12.93
CA ALA A 108 14.50 1.99 -12.78
C ALA A 108 14.60 1.20 -14.11
N ALA A 109 14.40 1.84 -15.27
CA ALA A 109 14.46 1.18 -16.56
C ALA A 109 15.85 0.57 -16.84
N ALA A 110 15.85 -0.60 -17.49
CA ALA A 110 17.06 -1.25 -17.98
C ALA A 110 16.78 -1.88 -19.37
N PRO A 111 17.77 -1.97 -20.27
CA PRO A 111 17.61 -2.65 -21.55
C PRO A 111 17.19 -4.11 -21.38
N GLY A 112 16.25 -4.57 -22.21
CA GLY A 112 15.75 -5.95 -22.13
C GLY A 112 14.94 -6.26 -20.86
N TYR A 113 14.45 -5.23 -20.16
CA TYR A 113 13.62 -5.37 -18.97
C TYR A 113 12.32 -4.58 -19.13
N ARG A 114 11.20 -5.21 -18.81
CA ARG A 114 9.86 -4.64 -18.97
C ARG A 114 9.19 -4.47 -17.62
N TRP A 115 8.55 -3.31 -17.47
CA TRP A 115 7.73 -2.94 -16.34
C TRP A 115 6.26 -2.84 -16.76
N GLU A 116 5.39 -3.44 -15.96
CA GLU A 116 3.95 -3.34 -16.10
C GLU A 116 3.33 -2.87 -14.80
N ILE A 117 2.61 -1.75 -14.86
CA ILE A 117 1.84 -1.23 -13.74
C ILE A 117 0.37 -1.52 -14.03
N ARG A 118 -0.33 -2.12 -13.08
CA ARG A 118 -1.68 -2.64 -13.23
C ARG A 118 -2.54 -2.24 -12.05
N GLU A 119 -3.81 -1.97 -12.28
CA GLU A 119 -4.81 -1.91 -11.22
C GLU A 119 -5.81 -3.04 -11.40
N ALA A 120 -5.70 -4.10 -10.59
CA ALA A 120 -6.64 -5.21 -10.63
C ALA A 120 -7.86 -4.88 -9.77
N ARG A 121 -9.06 -5.21 -10.27
CA ARG A 121 -10.28 -5.18 -9.46
C ARG A 121 -10.36 -6.45 -8.63
N SER A 122 -10.46 -6.31 -7.31
CA SER A 122 -10.85 -7.42 -6.43
C SER A 122 -12.38 -7.51 -6.39
N SER A 123 -12.94 -8.65 -6.02
CA SER A 123 -14.40 -8.84 -5.93
C SER A 123 -15.01 -7.77 -5.00
N GLY A 124 -15.68 -6.77 -5.56
CA GLY A 124 -16.23 -5.63 -4.84
C GLY A 124 -15.70 -4.27 -5.34
N ARG A 125 -15.61 -3.29 -4.43
CA ARG A 125 -15.12 -1.93 -4.71
C ARG A 125 -13.61 -1.76 -4.52
N ASP A 126 -12.95 -2.79 -4.00
CA ASP A 126 -11.52 -2.78 -3.69
C ASP A 126 -10.70 -3.08 -4.94
N ARG A 127 -9.56 -2.41 -5.04
CA ARG A 127 -8.69 -2.56 -6.18
C ARG A 127 -7.24 -2.57 -5.71
N ILE A 128 -6.46 -3.48 -6.28
CA ILE A 128 -5.08 -3.76 -5.92
C ILE A 128 -4.19 -3.16 -7.00
N THR A 129 -3.25 -2.32 -6.59
CA THR A 129 -2.23 -1.78 -7.50
C THR A 129 -1.06 -2.75 -7.53
N CYS A 130 -0.61 -3.12 -8.73
CA CYS A 130 0.45 -4.09 -8.95
C CYS A 130 1.54 -3.49 -9.85
N VAL A 131 2.80 -3.71 -9.49
CA VAL A 131 3.96 -3.45 -10.36
C VAL A 131 4.65 -4.78 -10.62
N ALA A 132 4.70 -5.20 -11.88
CA ALA A 132 5.44 -6.37 -12.31
C ALA A 132 6.65 -5.94 -13.15
N GLY A 133 7.82 -6.45 -12.81
CA GLY A 133 9.06 -6.30 -13.57
C GLY A 133 9.60 -7.65 -13.98
N PHE A 134 10.00 -7.81 -15.24
CA PHE A 134 10.60 -9.05 -15.73
C PHE A 134 11.45 -8.83 -16.99
N PRO A 135 12.41 -9.73 -17.27
CA PRO A 135 13.16 -9.70 -18.52
C PRO A 135 12.24 -9.90 -19.73
N ASP A 136 12.31 -8.98 -20.68
CA ASP A 136 11.55 -9.04 -21.95
C ASP A 136 12.36 -8.25 -23.01
N PRO A 137 12.69 -8.86 -24.16
CA PRO A 137 13.39 -8.18 -25.25
C PRO A 137 12.72 -6.89 -25.73
N ARG A 138 11.40 -6.75 -25.56
CA ARG A 138 10.66 -5.52 -25.93
C ARG A 138 10.95 -4.36 -24.99
N GLY A 139 11.32 -4.65 -23.73
CA GLY A 139 11.58 -3.67 -22.69
C GLY A 139 10.43 -2.69 -22.42
N GLY A 140 10.74 -1.62 -21.71
CA GLY A 140 9.86 -0.45 -21.55
C GLY A 140 8.97 -0.48 -20.31
N VAL A 141 8.11 0.53 -20.19
CA VAL A 141 7.16 0.71 -19.08
C VAL A 141 5.75 0.88 -19.64
N ALA A 142 4.82 0.04 -19.20
CA ALA A 142 3.43 0.09 -19.63
C ALA A 142 2.48 0.20 -18.42
N LEU A 143 1.53 1.12 -18.51
CA LEU A 143 0.33 1.10 -17.68
C LEU A 143 -0.70 0.21 -18.39
N VAL A 144 -1.20 -0.82 -17.72
CA VAL A 144 -2.17 -1.77 -18.29
C VAL A 144 -3.49 -1.64 -17.54
N GLU A 145 -4.52 -1.21 -18.25
CA GLU A 145 -5.90 -1.15 -17.75
C GLU A 145 -6.65 -2.48 -18.01
N TYR A 146 -7.54 -2.85 -17.09
CA TYR A 146 -8.44 -4.01 -17.18
C TYR A 146 -9.87 -3.64 -16.74
#